data_AF-A0A0J8B013-F1
#
_entry.id   AF-A0A0J8B013-F1
#
_cell.length_a   1.000
_cell.length_b   1.000
_cell.length_c   1.000
_cell.angle_alpha   90.00
_cell.angle_beta   90.00
_cell.angle_gamma   90.00
#
_symmetry.space_group_name_H-M   'P 1'
#
loop_
_entity.id
_entity.type
_entity.pdbx_description
1 polymer ?
#
loop_
_entity_poly.entity_id
_entity_poly.type
_entity_poly.pdbx_seq_one_letter_code
_entity_poly.pdbx_strand_id
1 'polypeptide(L)'
;MDCCCPPDCQSQAPGQSVMLGVSPGPLHAAARWAVWQHGGVLVPVFERSPRHQLSEQLQRTNAQLIIVDSRHRTLLELANDACIGSINIDDLQDAGAAEPLRQAEI
;
A
#
# COMPACT_ATOMS: atom_id res chain seq x y z
N MET A 1 -17.33 10.70 22.99
CA MET A 1 -16.74 9.37 23.30
C MET A 1 -15.55 9.26 22.39
N ASP A 2 -14.51 9.97 22.82
CA ASP A 2 -13.35 10.31 22.03
C ASP A 2 -12.31 9.22 22.31
N CYS A 3 -12.06 8.37 21.31
CA CYS A 3 -10.97 7.42 21.40
C CYS A 3 -9.66 8.18 21.26
N CYS A 4 -8.94 8.30 22.38
CA CYS A 4 -7.53 8.65 22.40
C CYS A 4 -6.75 7.64 21.54
N CYS A 5 -6.25 8.05 20.38
CA CYS A 5 -5.25 7.28 19.64
C CYS A 5 -3.85 7.69 20.19
N PRO A 6 -3.00 6.74 20.60
CA PRO A 6 -1.59 6.99 20.95
C PRO A 6 -0.77 7.52 19.75
N PRO A 7 0.44 8.06 19.95
CA PRO A 7 1.27 8.63 18.87
C PRO A 7 1.71 7.62 17.79
N ASP A 8 1.50 6.31 18.00
CA ASP A 8 1.77 5.24 17.03
C ASP A 8 0.53 4.86 16.20
N CYS A 9 -0.60 5.49 16.46
CA CYS A 9 -1.86 5.27 15.78
C CYS A 9 -1.89 6.11 14.50
N GLN A 10 -1.10 5.74 13.48
CA GLN A 10 -1.30 6.25 12.11
C GLN A 10 -2.60 5.67 11.54
N SER A 11 -3.72 6.01 12.17
CA SER A 11 -5.05 5.80 11.65
C SER A 11 -5.15 6.66 10.40
N GLN A 12 -5.07 6.04 9.22
CA GLN A 12 -5.44 6.67 7.96
C GLN A 12 -6.77 7.39 8.17
N ALA A 13 -6.80 8.70 7.91
CA ALA A 13 -8.06 9.42 8.00
C ALA A 13 -8.97 8.92 6.87
N PRO A 14 -10.29 8.74 7.11
CA PRO A 14 -11.21 8.34 6.05
C PRO A 14 -11.13 9.33 4.88
N GLY A 15 -11.08 8.80 3.67
CA GLY A 15 -10.92 9.59 2.43
C GLY A 15 -9.47 9.87 2.03
N GLN A 16 -8.45 9.38 2.76
CA GLN A 16 -7.06 9.54 2.34
C GLN A 16 -6.74 8.71 1.09
N SER A 17 -6.03 9.33 0.14
CA SER A 17 -5.62 8.67 -1.09
C SER A 17 -4.40 7.79 -0.86
N VAL A 18 -4.48 6.55 -1.36
CA VAL A 18 -3.41 5.55 -1.29
C VAL A 18 -3.07 5.12 -2.71
N MET A 19 -1.82 5.32 -3.13
CA MET A 19 -1.37 4.83 -4.44
C MET A 19 -1.01 3.35 -4.35
N LEU A 20 -1.54 2.55 -5.27
CA LEU A 20 -1.34 1.10 -5.31
C LEU A 20 -0.61 0.70 -6.60
N GLY A 21 0.67 0.36 -6.49
CA GLY A 21 1.49 -0.23 -7.55
C GLY A 21 1.83 -1.68 -7.24
N VAL A 22 0.85 -2.56 -7.38
CA VAL A 22 0.99 -3.99 -7.05
C VAL A 22 0.53 -4.81 -8.25
N SER A 23 1.34 -5.79 -8.62
CA SER A 23 1.09 -6.67 -9.76
C SER A 23 -0.14 -7.54 -9.53
N PRO A 24 -0.89 -7.91 -10.58
CA PRO A 24 -2.06 -8.76 -10.45
C PRO A 24 -1.75 -10.05 -9.68
N GLY A 25 -2.52 -10.33 -8.63
CA GLY A 25 -2.32 -11.50 -7.78
C GLY A 25 -3.10 -11.40 -6.47
N PRO A 26 -2.93 -12.37 -5.55
CA PRO A 26 -3.65 -12.39 -4.27
C PRO A 26 -3.37 -11.14 -3.42
N LEU A 27 -2.13 -10.67 -3.43
CA LEU A 27 -1.72 -9.50 -2.66
C LEU A 27 -2.29 -8.18 -3.22
N HIS A 28 -2.51 -8.11 -4.53
CA HIS A 28 -3.23 -6.98 -5.12
C HIS A 28 -4.66 -6.90 -4.58
N ALA A 29 -5.35 -8.04 -4.47
CA ALA A 29 -6.69 -8.07 -3.88
C ALA A 29 -6.67 -7.73 -2.39
N ALA A 30 -5.72 -8.30 -1.64
CA ALA A 30 -5.56 -8.03 -0.21
C ALA A 30 -5.26 -6.55 0.07
N ALA A 31 -4.38 -5.92 -0.71
CA ALA A 31 -4.06 -4.51 -0.57
C ALA A 31 -5.27 -3.61 -0.85
N ARG A 32 -6.06 -3.91 -1.88
CA ARG A 32 -7.31 -3.18 -2.17
C ARG A 32 -8.31 -3.31 -1.03
N TRP A 33 -8.46 -4.51 -0.49
CA TRP A 33 -9.33 -4.76 0.67
C TRP A 33 -8.86 -3.99 1.89
N ALA A 34 -7.55 -3.96 2.18
CA ALA A 34 -7.00 -3.18 3.27
C ALA A 34 -7.34 -1.69 3.13
N VAL A 35 -7.10 -1.10 1.94
CA VAL A 35 -7.43 0.31 1.67
C VAL A 35 -8.92 0.59 1.92
N TRP A 36 -9.80 -0.27 1.40
CA TRP A 36 -11.25 -0.07 1.58
C TRP A 36 -11.72 -0.28 3.02
N GLN A 37 -11.17 -1.25 3.76
CA GLN A 37 -11.51 -1.47 5.17
C GLN A 37 -11.12 -0.29 6.05
N HIS A 38 -10.06 0.43 5.68
CA HIS A 38 -9.64 1.66 6.37
C HIS A 38 -10.32 2.93 5.84
N GLY A 39 -11.27 2.81 4.91
CA GLY A 39 -11.98 3.96 4.34
C GLY A 39 -11.12 4.85 3.44
N GLY A 40 -10.01 4.33 2.93
CA GLY A 40 -9.12 5.02 2.01
C GLY A 40 -9.63 5.03 0.56
N VAL A 41 -9.12 5.99 -0.21
CA VAL A 41 -9.36 6.10 -1.66
C VAL A 41 -8.21 5.44 -2.41
N LEU A 42 -8.53 4.41 -3.18
CA LEU A 42 -7.55 3.68 -3.95
C LEU A 42 -7.18 4.44 -5.25
N VAL A 43 -5.89 4.69 -5.45
CA VAL A 43 -5.35 5.27 -6.69
C VAL A 43 -4.46 4.23 -7.39
N PRO A 44 -4.94 3.54 -8.44
CA PRO A 44 -4.17 2.51 -9.12
C PRO A 44 -2.98 3.12 -9.89
N VAL A 45 -1.86 2.41 -9.86
CA VAL A 45 -0.65 2.73 -10.61
C VAL A 45 -0.29 1.54 -11.49
N PHE A 46 0.15 1.80 -12.72
CA PHE A 46 0.61 0.76 -13.64
C PHE A 46 2.14 0.67 -13.61
N GLU A 47 2.67 -0.56 -13.76
CA GLU A 47 4.11 -0.85 -13.75
C GLU A 47 4.92 0.01 -14.73
N ARG A 48 4.36 0.26 -15.92
CA ARG A 48 5.01 1.01 -17.00
C ARG A 48 4.70 2.50 -16.98
N SER A 49 4.04 3.01 -15.93
CA SER A 49 3.77 4.43 -15.80
C SER A 49 5.09 5.21 -15.67
N PRO A 50 5.36 6.18 -16.53
CA PRO A 50 6.58 6.96 -16.47
C PRO A 50 6.59 7.86 -15.22
N ARG A 51 7.78 8.14 -14.69
CA ARG A 51 7.96 8.88 -13.43
C ARG A 51 7.24 10.23 -13.37
N HIS A 52 7.19 10.98 -14.47
CA HIS A 52 6.48 12.27 -14.52
C HIS A 52 4.98 12.09 -14.28
N GLN A 53 4.33 11.09 -14.89
CA GLN A 53 2.91 10.80 -14.66
C GLN A 53 2.65 10.36 -13.23
N LEU A 54 3.54 9.56 -12.65
CA LEU A 54 3.44 9.15 -11.24
C LEU A 54 3.52 10.37 -10.32
N SER A 55 4.42 11.31 -10.62
CA SER A 55 4.59 12.54 -9.85
C SER A 55 3.37 13.45 -9.95
N GLU A 56 2.80 13.60 -11.15
CA GLU A 56 1.57 14.35 -11.37
C GLU A 56 0.38 13.70 -10.65
N GLN A 57 0.24 12.37 -10.74
CA GLN A 57 -0.80 11.63 -10.05
C GLN A 57 -0.66 11.78 -8.52
N LEU A 58 0.55 11.68 -8.01
CA LEU A 58 0.84 11.87 -6.60
C LEU A 58 0.47 13.28 -6.12
N GLN A 59 0.84 14.32 -6.87
CA GLN A 59 0.48 15.70 -6.54
C GLN A 59 -1.03 15.94 -6.60
N ARG A 60 -1.71 15.40 -7.61
CA ARG A 60 -3.17 15.58 -7.79
C ARG A 60 -3.99 14.86 -6.73
N THR A 61 -3.54 13.69 -6.30
CA THR A 61 -4.24 12.85 -5.32
C THR A 61 -3.82 13.15 -3.89
N ASN A 62 -2.71 13.86 -3.71
CA ASN A 62 -2.10 14.11 -2.41
C ASN A 62 -1.98 12.82 -1.58
N ALA A 63 -1.54 11.73 -2.24
CA ALA A 63 -1.46 10.44 -1.60
C ALA A 63 -0.40 10.46 -0.49
N GLN A 64 -0.78 10.01 0.69
CA GLN A 64 0.08 10.02 1.89
C GLN A 64 0.72 8.66 2.17
N LEU A 65 0.27 7.64 1.44
CA LEU A 65 0.76 6.27 1.55
C LEU A 65 0.85 5.65 0.15
N ILE A 66 1.92 4.90 -0.07
CA ILE A 66 2.15 4.14 -1.29
C ILE A 66 2.29 2.67 -0.92
N ILE A 67 1.46 1.80 -1.51
CA ILE A 67 1.59 0.36 -1.40
C ILE A 67 2.18 -0.15 -2.72
N VAL A 68 3.31 -0.82 -2.66
CA VAL A 68 4.14 -1.10 -3.85
C VAL A 68 4.75 -2.50 -3.79
N ASP A 69 5.02 -3.09 -4.96
CA ASP A 69 5.86 -4.27 -5.09
C ASP A 69 7.18 -3.93 -5.81
N SER A 70 8.13 -4.87 -5.80
CA SER A 70 9.45 -4.74 -6.44
C SER A 70 9.42 -4.58 -7.97
N ARG A 71 8.28 -4.85 -8.64
CA ARG A 71 8.12 -4.62 -10.09
C ARG A 71 7.83 -3.15 -10.39
N HIS A 72 7.24 -2.42 -9.45
CA HIS A 72 6.94 -0.99 -9.59
C HIS A 72 8.09 -0.11 -9.05
N ARG A 73 9.33 -0.36 -9.48
CA ARG A 73 10.54 0.32 -8.98
C ARG A 73 10.46 1.84 -9.07
N THR A 74 9.97 2.38 -10.18
CA THR A 74 9.82 3.83 -10.38
C THR A 74 8.90 4.46 -9.32
N LEU A 75 7.88 3.73 -8.87
CA LEU A 75 6.97 4.21 -7.83
C LEU A 75 7.64 4.18 -6.45
N LEU A 76 8.44 3.14 -6.17
CA LEU A 76 9.23 3.05 -4.94
C LEU A 76 10.30 4.15 -4.86
N GLU A 77 11.01 4.41 -5.96
CA GLU A 77 11.97 5.53 -6.06
C GLU A 77 11.28 6.87 -5.84
N LEU A 78 10.12 7.09 -6.45
CA LEU A 78 9.34 8.30 -6.25
C LEU A 78 8.89 8.45 -4.78
N ALA A 79 8.48 7.36 -4.12
CA ALA A 79 8.08 7.38 -2.72
C ALA A 79 9.25 7.84 -1.82
N ASN A 80 10.44 7.31 -2.08
CA ASN A 80 11.66 7.67 -1.35
C ASN A 80 12.05 9.13 -1.60
N ASP A 81 12.05 9.57 -2.87
CA ASP A 81 12.40 10.94 -3.25
C ASP A 81 11.41 11.97 -2.70
N ALA A 82 10.13 11.60 -2.61
CA ALA A 82 9.06 12.45 -2.06
C ALA A 82 8.89 12.32 -0.53
N CYS A 83 9.68 11.48 0.14
CA CYS A 83 9.59 11.20 1.57
C CYS A 83 8.18 10.75 2.03
N ILE A 84 7.53 9.91 1.23
CA ILE A 84 6.18 9.39 1.50
C ILE A 84 6.29 8.01 2.12
N GLY A 85 5.42 7.71 3.10
CA GLY A 85 5.32 6.37 3.67
C GLY A 85 5.06 5.34 2.58
N SER A 86 5.89 4.32 2.51
CA SER A 86 5.70 3.21 1.57
C SER A 86 5.65 1.88 2.30
N ILE A 87 4.77 0.99 1.83
CA ILE A 87 4.67 -0.40 2.26
C ILE A 87 5.05 -1.25 1.05
N ASN A 88 6.20 -1.91 1.15
CA ASN A 88 6.59 -2.90 0.18
C ASN A 88 5.92 -4.24 0.53
N ILE A 89 5.11 -4.74 -0.39
CA ILE A 89 4.36 -5.98 -0.21
C ILE A 89 5.25 -7.21 -0.24
N ASP A 90 6.40 -7.16 -0.92
CA ASP A 90 7.30 -8.31 -0.97
C ASP A 90 7.86 -8.63 0.43
N ASP A 91 8.11 -7.59 1.25
CA ASP A 91 8.59 -7.74 2.63
C ASP A 91 7.54 -8.42 3.55
N LEU A 92 6.26 -8.34 3.20
CA LEU A 92 5.17 -9.02 3.92
C LEU A 92 5.12 -10.53 3.60
N GLN A 93 5.64 -10.96 2.44
CA GLN A 93 5.67 -12.37 2.08
C GLN A 93 6.72 -13.14 2.87
N ASP A 94 7.88 -12.52 3.16
CA ASP A 94 8.94 -13.13 3.94
C ASP A 94 8.52 -13.38 5.41
N ALA A 95 7.63 -12.55 5.94
CA ALA A 95 7.05 -12.74 7.27
C ALA A 95 6.05 -13.92 7.34
N GLY A 96 5.45 -14.31 6.21
CA GLY A 96 4.46 -15.38 6.11
C GLY A 96 5.02 -16.78 5.87
N ALA A 97 6.34 -16.94 5.73
CA ALA A 97 6.97 -18.25 5.52
C ALA A 97 7.05 -19.13 6.79
N ALA A 98 6.56 -18.65 7.93
CA ALA A 98 6.63 -19.33 9.22
C ALA A 98 5.25 -19.61 9.85
N GLU A 99 4.34 -20.25 9.13
CA GLU A 99 3.32 -21.11 9.75
C GLU A 99 2.89 -22.22 8.77
N PRO A 100 3.52 -23.40 8.80
CA PRO A 100 3.02 -24.53 8.03
C PRO A 100 1.66 -24.94 8.59
N LEU A 101 0.68 -24.96 7.69
CA LEU A 101 -0.64 -25.57 7.81
C LEU A 101 -0.64 -26.75 8.79
N ARG A 102 -1.10 -26.53 10.02
CA ARG A 102 -1.60 -27.67 10.83
C ARG A 102 -2.86 -28.16 10.13
N GLN A 103 -2.72 -29.24 9.37
CA GLN A 103 -3.85 -30.09 8.99
C GLN A 103 -4.60 -30.45 10.28
N ALA A 104 -5.81 -29.92 10.42
CA ALA A 104 -6.78 -30.48 11.35
C ALA A 104 -7.43 -31.67 10.64
N GLU A 105 -7.02 -32.86 11.05
CA GLU A 105 -7.72 -34.12 10.82
C GLU A 105 -9.17 -34.04 11.32
N ILE A 106 -10.10 -34.52 10.49
CA ILE A 106 -11.36 -35.15 10.92
C ILE A 106 -11.61 -36.33 9.98
#